data_AF-A0A3D4C294-F1
#
_entry.id   AF-A0A3D4C294-F1
#
_cell.length_a   1.000
_cell.length_b   1.000
_cell.length_c   1.000
_cell.angle_alpha   90.00
_cell.angle_beta   90.00
_cell.angle_gamma   90.00
#
_symmetry.space_group_name_H-M   'P 1'
#
loop_
_entity.id
_entity.type
_entity.pdbx_description
1 polymer ?
#
loop_
_entity_poly.entity_id
_entity_poly.type
_entity_poly.pdbx_seq_one_letter_code
_entity_poly.pdbx_strand_id
1 'polypeptide(L)'
;TNPDDGTVNDSLSLISDDVFNIKGNDGKVTLEIKLTGLNSNSVNELGVFTVDDASGTIDGIAPGESGYAEKALAKGQVIFSTITNFPAGFDAASIEKLIEFESNDNLRFYLVKDGSTDSVLNNNTPISNVLFADPSDVRITDLGTNSFSLNWEDGSGNPSGFEDLQIQVQVTDQAIPLGTAGQNKPQGESLDLRGIAGSVNANFVVNREASYNNFVGFYRVTDANGGIDTNGDGTADILPGQDGYVQAALNGRVSDISLNTNNGGTAELNTTLQGGAIYVPFLVADGGFDANNPNIYFAFLGANSDGVDHVRMLGDNIFGFEDLRGGGDRDFNDVIVKVNLTPVV
;
A
#
# COMPACT_ATOMS: atom_id res chain seq x y z
N THR A 1 34.20 -38.15 2.69
CA THR A 1 34.56 -36.83 2.13
C THR A 1 33.28 -36.10 1.85
N ASN A 2 33.00 -35.07 2.64
CA ASN A 2 31.85 -34.19 2.48
C ASN A 2 32.07 -33.33 1.22
N PRO A 3 31.21 -33.34 0.20
CA PRO A 3 30.98 -32.16 -0.58
C PRO A 3 29.91 -31.36 0.16
N ASP A 4 30.35 -30.24 0.72
CA ASP A 4 29.51 -29.11 1.08
C ASP A 4 28.69 -28.74 -0.17
N ASP A 5 27.40 -29.11 -0.19
CA ASP A 5 26.45 -28.63 -1.19
C ASP A 5 26.02 -27.23 -0.76
N GLY A 6 26.91 -26.27 -1.04
CA GLY A 6 26.77 -24.87 -0.67
C GLY A 6 25.73 -24.12 -1.50
N THR A 7 24.49 -24.61 -1.55
CA THR A 7 23.33 -23.79 -1.94
C THR A 7 22.84 -23.09 -0.67
N VAL A 8 23.31 -21.87 -0.42
CA VAL A 8 22.73 -21.03 0.64
C VAL A 8 21.34 -20.61 0.14
N ASN A 9 20.28 -21.35 0.48
CA ASN A 9 18.91 -20.95 0.13
C ASN A 9 18.63 -19.51 0.61
N ASP A 10 17.78 -18.79 -0.11
CA ASP A 10 17.37 -17.43 0.24
C ASP A 10 16.98 -17.37 1.73
N SER A 11 17.45 -16.35 2.43
CA SER A 11 17.37 -16.28 3.89
C SER A 11 17.07 -14.87 4.38
N LEU A 12 16.33 -14.85 5.48
CA LEU A 12 16.03 -13.68 6.28
C LEU A 12 16.57 -13.96 7.67
N SER A 13 17.42 -13.09 8.21
CA SER A 13 18.05 -13.28 9.52
C SER A 13 17.98 -12.01 10.34
N LEU A 14 17.63 -12.12 11.61
CA LEU A 14 17.69 -11.02 12.56
C LEU A 14 19.16 -10.83 13.00
N ILE A 15 19.78 -9.69 12.65
CA ILE A 15 21.21 -9.42 12.89
C ILE A 15 21.45 -8.41 14.02
N SER A 16 20.39 -7.79 14.54
CA SER A 16 20.34 -6.89 15.69
C SER A 16 18.95 -7.00 16.33
N ASP A 17 18.61 -6.20 17.34
CA ASP A 17 17.31 -6.29 18.02
C ASP A 17 16.12 -6.13 17.06
N ASP A 18 16.29 -5.37 15.98
CA ASP A 18 15.23 -4.98 15.05
C ASP A 18 15.68 -4.82 13.57
N VAL A 19 16.94 -5.19 13.27
CA VAL A 19 17.50 -5.12 11.91
C VAL A 19 17.56 -6.53 11.32
N PHE A 20 16.94 -6.70 10.16
CA PHE A 20 16.96 -7.94 9.40
C PHE A 20 17.97 -7.84 8.26
N ASN A 21 18.76 -8.88 8.02
CA ASN A 21 19.58 -9.01 6.82
C ASN A 21 18.97 -10.04 5.88
N ILE A 22 18.96 -9.70 4.60
CA ILE A 22 18.47 -10.57 3.54
C ILE A 22 19.66 -11.12 2.75
N LYS A 23 19.64 -12.40 2.40
CA LYS A 23 20.61 -12.99 1.46
C LYS A 23 19.91 -13.86 0.44
N GLY A 24 20.14 -13.59 -0.84
CA GLY A 24 19.57 -14.35 -1.94
C GLY A 24 20.63 -14.90 -2.87
N ASN A 25 20.40 -16.08 -3.44
CA ASN A 25 21.32 -16.69 -4.41
C ASN A 25 21.37 -15.93 -5.73
N ASP A 26 20.21 -15.47 -6.20
CA ASP A 26 20.06 -14.80 -7.49
C ASP A 26 20.26 -13.29 -7.39
N GLY A 27 20.83 -12.81 -6.28
CA GLY A 27 21.06 -11.41 -6.00
C GLY A 27 19.82 -10.67 -5.49
N LYS A 28 18.66 -11.31 -5.44
CA LYS A 28 17.40 -10.76 -4.94
C LYS A 28 16.66 -11.79 -4.08
N VAL A 29 15.76 -11.31 -3.24
CA VAL A 29 14.87 -12.14 -2.42
C VAL A 29 13.50 -11.48 -2.33
N THR A 30 12.44 -12.27 -2.46
CA THR A 30 11.06 -11.81 -2.22
C THR A 30 10.65 -12.16 -0.80
N LEU A 31 10.09 -11.18 -0.10
CA LEU A 31 9.43 -11.37 1.18
C LEU A 31 7.92 -11.31 1.01
N GLU A 32 7.20 -12.27 1.59
CA GLU A 32 5.77 -12.19 1.83
C GLU A 32 5.56 -11.59 3.24
N ILE A 33 4.80 -10.51 3.32
CA ILE A 33 4.39 -9.87 4.56
C ILE A 33 2.88 -9.99 4.67
N LYS A 34 2.41 -10.69 5.71
CA LYS A 34 0.99 -11.01 5.88
C LYS A 34 0.46 -10.48 7.21
N LEU A 35 -0.73 -9.89 7.18
CA LEU A 35 -1.46 -9.55 8.41
C LEU A 35 -1.97 -10.84 9.08
N THR A 36 -1.61 -11.05 10.34
CA THR A 36 -1.99 -12.23 11.13
C THR A 36 -2.89 -11.90 12.31
N GLY A 37 -2.98 -10.62 12.70
CA GLY A 37 -3.87 -10.16 13.75
C GLY A 37 -3.96 -8.63 13.79
N LEU A 38 -5.09 -8.12 14.26
CA LEU A 38 -5.36 -6.70 14.40
C LEU A 38 -6.25 -6.47 15.61
N ASN A 39 -5.87 -5.54 16.48
CA ASN A 39 -6.66 -5.11 17.63
C ASN A 39 -6.41 -3.62 17.95
N SER A 40 -6.41 -2.77 16.92
CA SER A 40 -6.25 -1.33 17.08
C SER A 40 -7.58 -0.60 16.91
N ASN A 41 -7.70 0.57 17.55
CA ASN A 41 -8.76 1.55 17.25
C ASN A 41 -8.31 2.62 16.22
N SER A 42 -7.09 2.48 15.69
CA SER A 42 -6.47 3.42 14.75
C SER A 42 -6.23 2.74 13.41
N VAL A 43 -6.32 3.50 12.33
CA VAL A 43 -5.87 3.06 11.00
C VAL A 43 -4.40 3.38 10.84
N ASN A 44 -3.57 2.35 10.99
CA ASN A 44 -2.13 2.45 10.91
C ASN A 44 -1.60 2.04 9.53
N GLU A 45 -0.43 2.52 9.16
CA GLU A 45 0.29 2.07 7.98
C GLU A 45 1.64 1.46 8.33
N LEU A 46 1.85 0.23 7.88
CA LEU A 46 3.11 -0.47 8.01
C LEU A 46 3.99 -0.19 6.79
N GLY A 47 5.26 0.10 7.05
CA GLY A 47 6.28 0.18 6.01
C GLY A 47 7.61 -0.44 6.43
N VAL A 48 8.50 -0.52 5.44
CA VAL A 48 9.84 -1.09 5.57
C VAL A 48 10.84 -0.21 4.82
N PHE A 49 12.07 -0.12 5.33
CA PHE A 49 13.11 0.70 4.71
C PHE A 49 14.48 0.04 4.91
N THR A 50 15.41 0.39 4.03
CA THR A 50 16.79 -0.11 4.09
C THR A 50 17.66 0.78 4.98
N VAL A 51 18.52 0.15 5.77
CA VAL A 51 19.55 0.79 6.61
C VAL A 51 20.95 0.36 6.18
N ASP A 52 21.95 1.14 6.56
CA ASP A 52 23.33 0.94 6.10
C ASP A 52 24.02 -0.20 6.84
N ASP A 53 23.62 -0.48 8.08
CA ASP A 53 24.29 -1.43 8.98
C ASP A 53 23.37 -2.03 10.06
N ALA A 54 23.92 -2.93 10.88
CA ALA A 54 23.24 -3.59 12.00
C ALA A 54 22.83 -2.64 13.14
N SER A 55 23.40 -1.42 13.19
CA SER A 55 23.00 -0.37 14.13
C SER A 55 21.83 0.46 13.60
N GLY A 56 21.34 0.16 12.40
CA GLY A 56 20.19 0.82 11.81
C GLY A 56 20.48 2.22 11.31
N THR A 57 21.74 2.57 11.02
CA THR A 57 22.08 3.93 10.59
C THR A 57 21.63 4.23 9.15
N ILE A 58 21.37 5.50 8.84
CA ILE A 58 21.08 5.97 7.47
C ILE A 58 21.94 7.19 7.12
N ASP A 59 22.86 6.99 6.19
CA ASP A 59 23.97 7.88 5.82
C ASP A 59 24.65 8.48 7.08
N GLY A 60 24.95 7.60 8.04
CA GLY A 60 25.62 7.95 9.30
C GLY A 60 24.75 8.62 10.37
N ILE A 61 23.44 8.75 10.17
CA ILE A 61 22.49 9.21 11.20
C ILE A 61 21.95 7.99 11.95
N ALA A 62 22.09 7.98 13.28
CA ALA A 62 21.60 6.88 14.11
C ALA A 62 20.09 6.99 14.39
N PRO A 63 19.41 5.87 14.69
CA PRO A 63 18.01 5.90 15.11
C PRO A 63 17.78 6.86 16.29
N GLY A 64 16.73 7.68 16.19
CA GLY A 64 16.37 8.68 17.21
C GLY A 64 17.13 10.02 17.10
N GLU A 65 18.16 10.12 16.25
CA GLU A 65 18.79 11.40 15.95
C GLU A 65 17.93 12.27 15.02
N SER A 66 18.12 13.59 15.09
CA SER A 66 17.39 14.54 14.25
C SER A 66 17.66 14.26 12.76
N GLY A 67 16.60 14.18 11.96
CA GLY A 67 16.68 13.88 10.53
C GLY A 67 16.59 12.39 10.20
N TYR A 68 16.61 11.50 11.20
CA TYR A 68 16.52 10.06 10.96
C TYR A 68 15.18 9.66 10.33
N ALA A 69 14.08 10.15 10.89
CA ALA A 69 12.73 9.77 10.46
C ALA A 69 12.46 10.19 9.01
N GLU A 70 12.86 11.41 8.65
CA GLU A 70 12.72 11.94 7.29
C GLU A 70 13.51 11.11 6.27
N LYS A 71 14.72 10.67 6.63
CA LYS A 71 15.51 9.78 5.76
C LYS A 71 14.93 8.39 5.64
N ALA A 72 14.43 7.84 6.75
CA ALA A 72 13.81 6.53 6.77
C ALA A 72 12.56 6.50 5.88
N LEU A 73 11.68 7.50 5.99
CA LEU A 73 10.49 7.62 5.13
C LEU A 73 10.85 7.88 3.66
N ALA A 74 11.92 8.64 3.38
CA ALA A 74 12.40 8.85 2.01
C ALA A 74 12.92 7.56 1.34
N LYS A 75 13.45 6.62 2.13
CA LYS A 75 13.82 5.26 1.69
C LYS A 75 12.68 4.24 1.88
N GLY A 76 11.55 4.68 2.43
CA GLY A 76 10.42 3.84 2.83
C GLY A 76 9.74 3.17 1.66
N GLN A 77 9.29 1.94 1.92
CA GLN A 77 8.41 1.18 1.07
C GLN A 77 7.14 0.86 1.86
N VAL A 78 5.99 1.27 1.32
CA VAL A 78 4.68 0.97 1.93
C VAL A 78 4.41 -0.52 1.79
N ILE A 79 4.01 -1.16 2.88
CA ILE A 79 3.58 -2.56 2.88
C ILE A 79 2.05 -2.59 2.74
N PHE A 80 1.33 -2.11 3.76
CA PHE A 80 -0.11 -1.89 3.72
C PHE A 80 -0.57 -1.02 4.89
N SER A 81 -1.70 -0.35 4.73
CA SER A 81 -2.52 0.18 5.80
C SER A 81 -3.45 -0.91 6.37
N THR A 82 -3.69 -0.86 7.66
CA THR A 82 -4.70 -1.69 8.34
C THR A 82 -5.92 -0.85 8.64
N ILE A 83 -7.10 -1.37 8.31
CA ILE A 83 -8.37 -0.73 8.59
C ILE A 83 -9.05 -1.29 9.84
N THR A 84 -9.92 -0.49 10.44
CA THR A 84 -10.83 -0.99 11.49
C THR A 84 -12.18 -1.36 10.85
N ASN A 85 -13.01 -2.15 11.54
CA ASN A 85 -14.36 -2.51 11.07
C ASN A 85 -14.42 -3.08 9.64
N PHE A 86 -13.84 -4.27 9.41
CA PHE A 86 -13.89 -4.89 8.09
C PHE A 86 -15.33 -5.06 7.58
N PRO A 87 -15.64 -4.62 6.35
CA PRO A 87 -16.99 -4.69 5.82
C PRO A 87 -17.38 -6.13 5.54
N ALA A 88 -18.69 -6.40 5.56
CA ALA A 88 -19.21 -7.73 5.29
C ALA A 88 -18.70 -8.29 3.95
N GLY A 89 -18.25 -9.56 3.98
CA GLY A 89 -17.74 -10.27 2.82
C GLY A 89 -16.30 -9.96 2.43
N PHE A 90 -15.61 -9.04 3.10
CA PHE A 90 -14.18 -8.84 2.92
C PHE A 90 -13.37 -9.87 3.73
N ASP A 91 -12.38 -10.49 3.10
CA ASP A 91 -11.49 -11.44 3.76
C ASP A 91 -10.20 -10.75 4.21
N ALA A 92 -10.14 -10.42 5.51
CA ALA A 92 -8.96 -9.82 6.12
C ALA A 92 -7.70 -10.71 6.03
N ALA A 93 -7.86 -12.03 5.88
CA ALA A 93 -6.71 -12.94 5.70
C ALA A 93 -6.03 -12.79 4.34
N SER A 94 -6.61 -11.98 3.44
CA SER A 94 -6.04 -11.64 2.15
C SER A 94 -5.21 -10.35 2.13
N ILE A 95 -5.06 -9.69 3.28
CA ILE A 95 -4.12 -8.58 3.47
C ILE A 95 -2.71 -9.16 3.55
N GLU A 96 -2.02 -9.09 2.42
CA GLU A 96 -0.62 -9.47 2.28
C GLU A 96 0.06 -8.62 1.21
N LYS A 97 1.39 -8.61 1.26
CA LYS A 97 2.25 -7.87 0.35
C LYS A 97 3.48 -8.68 0.01
N LEU A 98 3.80 -8.80 -1.28
CA LEU A 98 5.06 -9.34 -1.75
C LEU A 98 5.99 -8.18 -2.16
N ILE A 99 7.18 -8.13 -1.56
CA ILE A 99 8.19 -7.12 -1.88
C ILE A 99 9.52 -7.81 -2.18
N GLU A 100 10.13 -7.43 -3.30
CA GLU A 100 11.48 -7.86 -3.68
C GLU A 100 12.53 -6.88 -3.15
N PHE A 101 13.60 -7.44 -2.61
CA PHE A 101 14.76 -6.71 -2.09
C PHE A 101 16.06 -7.22 -2.72
N GLU A 102 17.09 -6.39 -2.68
CA GLU A 102 18.41 -6.78 -3.15
C GLU A 102 19.13 -7.61 -2.06
N SER A 103 19.93 -8.58 -2.49
CA SER A 103 20.70 -9.39 -1.56
C SER A 103 21.69 -8.52 -0.79
N ASN A 104 21.79 -8.79 0.51
CA ASN A 104 22.54 -8.05 1.53
C ASN A 104 21.88 -6.74 1.99
N ASP A 105 20.66 -6.43 1.57
CA ASP A 105 19.89 -5.35 2.19
C ASP A 105 19.72 -5.62 3.70
N ASN A 106 19.88 -4.56 4.49
CA ASN A 106 19.48 -4.54 5.89
C ASN A 106 18.17 -3.79 6.00
N LEU A 107 17.15 -4.42 6.58
CA LEU A 107 15.80 -3.88 6.68
C LEU A 107 15.46 -3.53 8.12
N ARG A 108 14.72 -2.42 8.27
CA ARG A 108 13.95 -2.08 9.47
C ARG A 108 12.52 -1.76 9.09
N PHE A 109 11.60 -1.93 10.03
CA PHE A 109 10.19 -1.65 9.85
C PHE A 109 9.78 -0.39 10.60
N TYR A 110 8.73 0.28 10.11
CA TYR A 110 8.09 1.40 10.78
C TYR A 110 6.57 1.27 10.71
N LEU A 111 5.90 1.92 11.66
CA LEU A 111 4.47 2.04 11.72
C LEU A 111 4.10 3.52 11.78
N VAL A 112 3.26 4.00 10.86
CA VAL A 112 2.63 5.32 10.96
C VAL A 112 1.30 5.14 11.68
N LYS A 113 1.18 5.77 12.84
CA LYS A 113 -0.04 5.71 13.64
C LYS A 113 -1.11 6.67 13.14
N ASP A 114 -2.34 6.20 13.04
CA ASP A 114 -3.52 7.00 12.64
C ASP A 114 -3.20 7.89 11.42
N GLY A 115 -2.62 7.29 10.37
CA GLY A 115 -2.00 8.03 9.28
C GLY A 115 -1.38 7.13 8.20
N SER A 116 -0.81 7.75 7.17
CA SER A 116 -0.02 7.10 6.11
C SER A 116 1.35 7.76 6.02
N THR A 117 2.29 7.08 5.36
CA THR A 117 3.56 7.64 4.93
C THR A 117 3.33 8.90 4.11
N ASP A 118 2.32 8.89 3.23
CA ASP A 118 1.92 10.04 2.43
C ASP A 118 1.44 11.21 3.28
N SER A 119 0.58 10.98 4.27
CA SER A 119 0.10 12.04 5.14
C SER A 119 1.23 12.65 5.99
N VAL A 120 2.22 11.85 6.40
CA VAL A 120 3.40 12.37 7.10
C VAL A 120 4.29 13.20 6.18
N LEU A 121 4.62 12.69 4.98
CA LEU A 121 5.45 13.41 4.01
C LEU A 121 4.83 14.73 3.54
N ASN A 122 3.50 14.83 3.58
CA ASN A 122 2.76 16.04 3.23
C ASN A 122 2.43 16.93 4.44
N ASN A 123 2.94 16.62 5.64
CA ASN A 123 2.72 17.36 6.89
C ASN A 123 1.25 17.40 7.37
N ASN A 124 0.43 16.46 6.93
CA ASN A 124 -0.94 16.27 7.42
C ASN A 124 -0.96 15.42 8.70
N THR A 125 0.02 14.52 8.85
CA THR A 125 0.24 13.73 10.07
C THR A 125 1.58 14.12 10.69
N PRO A 126 1.67 14.36 12.02
CA PRO A 126 2.94 14.67 12.67
C PRO A 126 3.97 13.56 12.48
N ILE A 127 5.23 13.91 12.23
CA ILE A 127 6.35 12.95 12.15
C ILE A 127 6.50 12.13 13.45
N SER A 128 6.03 12.65 14.59
CA SER A 128 5.99 11.93 15.87
C SER A 128 5.02 10.75 15.90
N ASN A 129 4.15 10.59 14.89
CA ASN A 129 3.30 9.41 14.74
C ASN A 129 4.03 8.23 14.09
N VAL A 130 5.27 8.43 13.62
CA VAL A 130 6.09 7.35 13.07
C VAL A 130 6.79 6.64 14.21
N LEU A 131 6.41 5.39 14.44
CA LEU A 131 7.13 4.46 15.31
C LEU A 131 8.14 3.68 14.47
N PHE A 132 9.38 3.64 14.92
CA PHE A 132 10.37 2.72 14.38
C PHE A 132 10.40 1.48 15.26
N ALA A 133 10.70 0.32 14.67
CA ALA A 133 10.87 -0.90 15.44
C ALA A 133 11.83 -0.66 16.62
N ASP A 134 11.35 -0.85 17.84
CA ASP A 134 12.08 -0.76 19.10
C ASP A 134 11.48 -1.80 20.06
N PRO A 135 12.25 -2.41 20.98
CA PRO A 135 11.71 -3.36 21.95
C PRO A 135 10.64 -2.80 22.90
N SER A 136 10.32 -1.51 22.87
CA SER A 136 9.12 -0.96 23.53
C SER A 136 7.87 -0.98 22.64
N ASP A 137 8.03 -0.87 21.32
CA ASP A 137 6.93 -0.73 20.35
C ASP A 137 6.63 -2.02 19.56
N VAL A 138 7.60 -2.96 19.47
CA VAL A 138 7.43 -4.21 18.72
C VAL A 138 8.03 -5.42 19.44
N ARG A 139 7.38 -6.58 19.32
CA ARG A 139 7.90 -7.89 19.69
C ARG A 139 8.21 -8.68 18.42
N ILE A 140 9.49 -8.95 18.21
CA ILE A 140 9.98 -9.77 17.09
C ILE A 140 10.24 -11.18 17.59
N THR A 141 9.65 -12.18 16.95
CA THR A 141 9.85 -13.59 17.29
C THR A 141 10.30 -14.36 16.05
N ASP A 142 11.42 -15.07 16.17
CA ASP A 142 11.86 -16.05 15.17
C ASP A 142 10.92 -17.26 15.21
N LEU A 143 10.26 -17.53 14.08
CA LEU A 143 9.34 -18.65 13.90
C LEU A 143 10.04 -19.87 13.28
N GLY A 144 11.34 -19.75 12.97
CA GLY A 144 12.11 -20.69 12.19
C GLY A 144 11.82 -20.57 10.68
N THR A 145 12.57 -21.31 9.87
CA THR A 145 12.31 -21.44 8.42
C THR A 145 12.35 -20.10 7.67
N ASN A 146 13.26 -19.19 8.06
CA ASN A 146 13.36 -17.83 7.49
C ASN A 146 12.07 -17.00 7.66
N SER A 147 11.34 -17.20 8.76
CA SER A 147 10.10 -16.50 9.07
C SER A 147 10.15 -15.86 10.46
N PHE A 148 9.56 -14.68 10.57
CA PHE A 148 9.44 -13.91 11.81
C PHE A 148 8.03 -13.39 11.99
N SER A 149 7.56 -13.31 13.23
CA SER A 149 6.41 -12.47 13.58
C SER A 149 6.88 -11.12 14.09
N LEU A 150 6.20 -10.05 13.67
CA LEU A 150 6.35 -8.71 14.24
C LEU A 150 5.00 -8.28 14.81
N ASN A 151 4.96 -8.12 16.12
CA ASN A 151 3.76 -7.81 16.88
C ASN A 151 3.91 -6.41 17.47
N TRP A 152 3.11 -5.46 17.01
CA TRP A 152 3.23 -4.03 17.30
C TRP A 152 2.25 -3.57 18.38
N GLU A 153 2.72 -2.59 19.15
CA GLU A 153 1.95 -1.75 20.07
C GLU A 153 1.94 -0.33 19.51
N ASP A 154 0.76 0.24 19.27
CA ASP A 154 0.60 1.59 18.75
C ASP A 154 0.25 2.62 19.85
N GLY A 155 0.03 2.15 21.09
CA GLY A 155 -0.37 2.96 22.24
C GLY A 155 -1.89 3.07 22.39
N SER A 156 -2.68 2.41 21.55
CA SER A 156 -4.13 2.28 21.67
C SER A 156 -4.51 0.99 22.41
N GLY A 157 -5.76 0.88 22.85
CA GLY A 157 -6.22 -0.33 23.51
C GLY A 157 -5.46 -0.66 24.81
N ASN A 158 -4.79 -1.81 24.84
CA ASN A 158 -4.06 -2.32 26.00
C ASN A 158 -2.58 -1.87 25.90
N PRO A 159 -2.11 -0.90 26.70
CA PRO A 159 -0.79 -0.26 26.52
C PRO A 159 0.41 -1.13 26.92
N SER A 160 0.18 -2.41 27.17
CA SER A 160 1.22 -3.43 27.42
C SER A 160 1.05 -4.63 26.51
N GLY A 161 0.13 -4.51 25.56
CA GLY A 161 -0.14 -5.45 24.51
C GLY A 161 0.90 -5.34 23.40
N PHE A 162 0.84 -6.26 22.46
CA PHE A 162 1.51 -6.15 21.15
C PHE A 162 0.57 -6.71 20.09
N GLU A 163 -0.73 -6.59 20.35
CA GLU A 163 -1.80 -7.18 19.55
C GLU A 163 -2.40 -6.20 18.55
N ASP A 164 -2.00 -4.93 18.58
CA ASP A 164 -2.62 -3.85 17.81
C ASP A 164 -2.47 -4.11 16.31
N LEU A 165 -1.27 -4.53 15.89
CA LEU A 165 -0.98 -5.01 14.54
C LEU A 165 0.04 -6.16 14.62
N GLN A 166 -0.35 -7.33 14.13
CA GLN A 166 0.51 -8.51 14.09
C GLN A 166 0.70 -8.94 12.64
N ILE A 167 1.96 -9.12 12.25
CA ILE A 167 2.32 -9.61 10.92
C ILE A 167 3.23 -10.82 11.01
N GLN A 168 3.25 -11.59 9.93
CA GLN A 168 4.32 -12.54 9.63
C GLN A 168 5.10 -12.01 8.42
N VAL A 169 6.43 -12.09 8.50
CA VAL A 169 7.35 -11.84 7.38
C VAL A 169 8.05 -13.16 7.08
N GLN A 170 8.10 -13.56 5.82
CA GLN A 170 8.81 -14.77 5.41
C GLN A 170 9.41 -14.65 4.02
N VAL A 171 10.53 -15.33 3.79
CA VAL A 171 11.06 -15.55 2.44
C VAL A 171 10.06 -16.39 1.63
N THR A 172 9.83 -16.02 0.37
CA THR A 172 8.90 -16.75 -0.52
C THR A 172 9.44 -16.86 -1.95
N ASP A 173 9.08 -17.97 -2.61
CA ASP A 173 9.31 -18.21 -4.05
C ASP A 173 8.06 -17.84 -4.89
N GLN A 174 7.02 -17.28 -4.26
CA GLN A 174 5.82 -16.83 -4.97
C GLN A 174 6.18 -15.73 -5.97
N ALA A 175 5.59 -15.80 -7.15
CA ALA A 175 5.69 -14.73 -8.13
C ALA A 175 4.99 -13.47 -7.61
N ILE A 176 5.63 -12.32 -7.77
CA ILE A 176 5.03 -11.02 -7.47
C ILE A 176 3.72 -10.87 -8.27
N PRO A 177 2.59 -10.51 -7.63
CA PRO A 177 1.32 -10.41 -8.32
C PRO A 177 1.37 -9.35 -9.44
N LEU A 178 0.66 -9.61 -10.54
CA LEU A 178 0.57 -8.65 -11.63
C LEU A 178 -0.10 -7.36 -11.15
N GLY A 179 0.37 -6.20 -11.61
CA GLY A 179 -0.20 -4.89 -11.28
C GLY A 179 0.41 -4.21 -10.05
N THR A 180 1.22 -4.91 -9.26
CA THR A 180 1.72 -4.38 -7.98
C THR A 180 2.98 -3.53 -8.09
N ALA A 181 3.58 -3.44 -9.28
CA ALA A 181 4.75 -2.60 -9.50
C ALA A 181 4.43 -1.14 -9.14
N GLY A 182 5.18 -0.57 -8.19
CA GLY A 182 4.97 0.80 -7.70
C GLY A 182 4.01 0.95 -6.52
N GLN A 183 3.24 -0.08 -6.14
CA GLN A 183 2.32 -0.01 -4.99
C GLN A 183 3.02 0.10 -3.63
N ASN A 184 4.33 -0.08 -3.59
CA ASN A 184 5.16 0.11 -2.39
C ASN A 184 5.77 1.53 -2.34
N LYS A 185 5.36 2.45 -3.21
CA LYS A 185 5.84 3.84 -3.23
C LYS A 185 4.77 4.78 -2.64
N PRO A 186 5.17 5.96 -2.14
CA PRO A 186 4.25 7.05 -1.80
C PRO A 186 3.25 7.33 -2.94
N GLN A 187 1.95 7.45 -2.61
CA GLN A 187 0.83 7.59 -3.55
C GLN A 187 0.79 6.49 -4.63
N GLY A 188 1.15 5.27 -4.24
CA GLY A 188 1.33 4.11 -5.11
C GLY A 188 0.05 3.34 -5.41
N GLU A 189 -1.11 3.77 -4.92
CA GLU A 189 -2.41 3.09 -5.04
C GLU A 189 -2.85 3.00 -6.51
N SER A 190 -2.33 2.01 -7.22
CA SER A 190 -2.49 1.89 -8.66
C SER A 190 -2.25 0.45 -9.13
N LEU A 191 -2.68 0.13 -10.34
CA LEU A 191 -2.34 -1.11 -11.04
C LEU A 191 -1.37 -0.77 -12.18
N ASP A 192 -0.10 -1.12 -12.04
CA ASP A 192 0.89 -0.89 -13.10
C ASP A 192 0.94 -2.07 -14.08
N LEU A 193 0.39 -1.83 -15.27
CA LEU A 193 0.39 -2.77 -16.38
C LEU A 193 1.28 -2.32 -17.54
N ARG A 194 2.17 -1.33 -17.33
CA ARG A 194 3.04 -0.80 -18.39
C ARG A 194 3.93 -1.87 -19.03
N GLY A 195 4.35 -2.85 -18.25
CA GLY A 195 5.16 -3.98 -18.72
C GLY A 195 4.41 -5.02 -19.56
N ILE A 196 3.09 -4.86 -19.77
CA ILE A 196 2.26 -5.82 -20.48
C ILE A 196 1.86 -5.25 -21.85
N ALA A 197 2.02 -6.03 -22.91
CA ALA A 197 1.68 -5.59 -24.28
C ALA A 197 0.23 -5.91 -24.70
N GLY A 198 -0.41 -6.90 -24.06
CA GLY A 198 -1.74 -7.40 -24.41
C GLY A 198 -2.82 -7.06 -23.38
N SER A 199 -3.96 -7.72 -23.51
CA SER A 199 -5.04 -7.62 -22.51
C SER A 199 -4.70 -8.37 -21.23
N VAL A 200 -5.23 -7.91 -20.11
CA VAL A 200 -5.15 -8.53 -18.79
C VAL A 200 -6.58 -8.75 -18.30
N ASN A 201 -6.93 -9.99 -17.93
CA ASN A 201 -8.20 -10.25 -17.26
C ASN A 201 -8.15 -9.65 -15.86
N ALA A 202 -9.18 -8.89 -15.50
CA ALA A 202 -9.33 -8.27 -14.20
C ALA A 202 -10.66 -8.69 -13.57
N ASN A 203 -10.58 -9.31 -12.40
CA ASN A 203 -11.71 -9.57 -11.53
C ASN A 203 -11.65 -8.60 -10.36
N PHE A 204 -12.60 -7.67 -10.32
CA PHE A 204 -12.78 -6.72 -9.22
C PHE A 204 -13.77 -7.30 -8.24
N VAL A 205 -13.42 -7.32 -6.96
CA VAL A 205 -14.31 -7.62 -5.84
C VAL A 205 -14.48 -6.34 -5.03
N VAL A 206 -15.73 -5.95 -4.80
CA VAL A 206 -16.10 -4.69 -4.15
C VAL A 206 -16.89 -5.00 -2.90
N ASN A 207 -16.45 -4.49 -1.76
CA ASN A 207 -17.18 -4.49 -0.49
C ASN A 207 -17.52 -3.05 -0.11
N ARG A 208 -18.69 -2.83 0.52
CA ARG A 208 -19.14 -1.47 0.85
C ARG A 208 -19.78 -1.41 2.23
N GLU A 209 -19.30 -0.53 3.09
CA GLU A 209 -19.93 -0.18 4.37
C GLU A 209 -20.03 1.34 4.48
N ALA A 210 -21.06 1.94 3.87
CA ALA A 210 -21.19 3.40 3.89
C ALA A 210 -22.64 3.86 3.79
N SER A 211 -22.92 5.09 4.24
CA SER A 211 -24.23 5.70 4.03
C SER A 211 -24.40 6.26 2.60
N TYR A 212 -23.32 6.71 1.96
CA TYR A 212 -23.38 7.29 0.62
C TYR A 212 -23.46 6.22 -0.47
N ASN A 213 -23.98 6.61 -1.64
CA ASN A 213 -23.90 5.77 -2.83
C ASN A 213 -22.56 6.01 -3.52
N ASN A 214 -21.63 5.10 -3.28
CA ASN A 214 -20.28 5.22 -3.79
C ASN A 214 -20.10 4.54 -5.15
N PHE A 215 -19.36 5.21 -6.02
CA PHE A 215 -18.85 4.68 -7.28
C PHE A 215 -17.32 4.70 -7.24
N VAL A 216 -16.69 3.56 -7.52
CA VAL A 216 -15.25 3.50 -7.79
C VAL A 216 -15.02 3.26 -9.28
N GLY A 217 -14.14 4.07 -9.85
CA GLY A 217 -13.66 3.92 -11.22
C GLY A 217 -12.14 3.93 -11.26
N PHE A 218 -11.59 3.70 -12.46
CA PHE A 218 -10.15 3.84 -12.71
C PHE A 218 -9.93 4.71 -13.95
N TYR A 219 -8.81 5.42 -13.99
CA TYR A 219 -8.33 6.19 -15.15
C TYR A 219 -6.86 5.85 -15.39
N ARG A 220 -6.35 6.22 -16.58
CA ARG A 220 -4.96 5.94 -16.95
C ARG A 220 -4.04 7.12 -16.66
N VAL A 221 -2.84 6.82 -16.20
CA VAL A 221 -1.74 7.78 -16.08
C VAL A 221 -0.51 7.26 -16.81
N THR A 222 0.35 8.19 -17.22
CA THR A 222 1.57 7.94 -18.01
C THR A 222 2.71 7.39 -17.17
N ASP A 223 2.80 7.82 -15.90
CA ASP A 223 3.85 7.44 -14.97
C ASP A 223 3.38 7.47 -13.50
N ALA A 224 4.30 7.15 -12.58
CA ALA A 224 4.04 7.12 -11.15
C ALA A 224 3.78 8.50 -10.52
N ASN A 225 3.98 9.61 -11.25
CA ASN A 225 3.64 10.95 -10.79
C ASN A 225 2.18 11.32 -11.09
N GLY A 226 1.42 10.41 -11.70
CA GLY A 226 0.00 10.59 -11.98
C GLY A 226 -0.31 11.44 -13.19
N GLY A 227 0.67 11.74 -14.06
CA GLY A 227 0.44 12.60 -15.22
C GLY A 227 -0.52 12.00 -16.24
N ILE A 228 -1.51 12.79 -16.68
CA ILE A 228 -2.49 12.40 -17.71
C ILE A 228 -2.05 12.96 -19.06
N ASP A 229 -1.95 12.09 -20.06
CA ASP A 229 -1.79 12.44 -21.48
C ASP A 229 -3.16 12.66 -22.10
N THR A 230 -3.47 13.90 -22.48
CA THR A 230 -4.76 14.31 -23.03
C THR A 230 -4.77 14.32 -24.56
N ASN A 231 -3.59 14.23 -25.19
CA ASN A 231 -3.42 14.41 -26.62
C ASN A 231 -2.94 13.12 -27.34
N GLY A 232 -2.48 12.11 -26.59
CA GLY A 232 -2.06 10.80 -27.06
C GLY A 232 -0.61 10.72 -27.55
N ASP A 233 0.26 11.67 -27.21
CA ASP A 233 1.67 11.67 -27.61
C ASP A 233 2.60 10.87 -26.67
N GLY A 234 2.05 10.34 -25.57
CA GLY A 234 2.77 9.57 -24.56
C GLY A 234 3.43 10.42 -23.47
N THR A 235 3.20 11.74 -23.47
CA THR A 235 3.72 12.69 -22.47
C THR A 235 2.58 13.20 -21.59
N ALA A 236 2.84 13.37 -20.30
CA ALA A 236 1.87 14.00 -19.41
C ALA A 236 1.62 15.47 -19.82
N ASP A 237 0.37 15.82 -20.07
CA ASP A 237 -0.07 17.20 -20.30
C ASP A 237 -0.48 17.89 -19.00
N ILE A 238 -1.00 17.11 -18.04
CA ILE A 238 -1.55 17.62 -16.78
C ILE A 238 -1.17 16.71 -15.60
N LEU A 239 -0.75 17.31 -14.49
CA LEU A 239 -0.33 16.64 -13.27
C LEU A 239 -1.36 16.82 -12.14
N PRO A 240 -1.39 15.92 -11.13
CA PRO A 240 -2.22 16.10 -9.95
C PRO A 240 -2.04 17.48 -9.31
N GLY A 241 -3.14 18.12 -8.92
CA GLY A 241 -3.16 19.47 -8.34
C GLY A 241 -3.18 20.62 -9.33
N GLN A 242 -3.07 20.35 -10.65
CA GLN A 242 -3.28 21.37 -11.67
C GLN A 242 -4.76 21.55 -12.01
N ASP A 243 -5.13 22.78 -12.37
CA ASP A 243 -6.48 23.11 -12.84
C ASP A 243 -6.88 22.22 -14.03
N GLY A 244 -8.00 21.52 -13.91
CA GLY A 244 -8.50 20.61 -14.94
C GLY A 244 -8.09 19.14 -14.77
N TYR A 245 -7.26 18.80 -13.78
CA TYR A 245 -6.82 17.40 -13.57
C TYR A 245 -8.01 16.47 -13.31
N VAL A 246 -8.92 16.87 -12.42
CA VAL A 246 -10.16 16.12 -12.12
C VAL A 246 -10.98 15.92 -13.39
N GLN A 247 -11.16 16.96 -14.21
CA GLN A 247 -11.90 16.86 -15.47
C GLN A 247 -11.21 15.90 -16.46
N ALA A 248 -9.88 15.95 -16.56
CA ALA A 248 -9.10 15.06 -17.41
C ALA A 248 -9.23 13.60 -16.95
N ALA A 249 -9.13 13.33 -15.65
CA ALA A 249 -9.30 12.00 -15.08
C ALA A 249 -10.71 11.44 -15.32
N LEU A 250 -11.75 12.26 -15.11
CA LEU A 250 -13.14 11.87 -15.37
C LEU A 250 -13.41 11.58 -16.85
N ASN A 251 -12.84 12.38 -17.75
CA ASN A 251 -12.93 12.16 -19.20
C ASN A 251 -12.17 10.91 -19.64
N GLY A 252 -11.02 10.64 -19.01
CA GLY A 252 -10.13 9.51 -19.27
C GLY A 252 -10.49 8.23 -18.50
N ARG A 253 -11.62 8.20 -17.79
CA ARG A 253 -12.05 7.02 -17.04
C ARG A 253 -12.21 5.81 -17.96
N VAL A 254 -11.90 4.63 -17.45
CA VAL A 254 -12.17 3.37 -18.14
C VAL A 254 -13.67 3.10 -18.06
N SER A 255 -14.37 3.19 -19.19
CA SER A 255 -15.84 3.11 -19.24
C SER A 255 -16.42 1.84 -18.62
N ASP A 256 -15.69 0.74 -18.79
CA ASP A 256 -16.13 -0.61 -18.47
C ASP A 256 -15.90 -0.97 -16.99
N ILE A 257 -15.23 -0.09 -16.23
CA ILE A 257 -15.02 -0.25 -14.79
C ILE A 257 -16.01 0.68 -14.08
N SER A 258 -17.10 0.09 -13.61
CA SER A 258 -18.18 0.78 -12.89
C SER A 258 -18.48 0.01 -11.61
N LEU A 259 -17.70 0.27 -10.57
CA LEU A 259 -17.76 -0.48 -9.32
C LEU A 259 -18.70 0.22 -8.33
N ASN A 260 -19.80 -0.44 -7.99
CA ASN A 260 -20.73 0.00 -6.95
C ASN A 260 -21.51 -1.20 -6.42
N THR A 261 -22.02 -1.08 -5.20
CA THR A 261 -22.91 -2.07 -4.58
C THR A 261 -23.75 -1.41 -3.48
N ASN A 262 -24.72 -2.14 -2.94
CA ASN A 262 -25.55 -1.65 -1.84
C ASN A 262 -24.73 -1.55 -0.54
N ASN A 263 -25.22 -0.78 0.43
CA ASN A 263 -24.61 -0.74 1.76
C ASN A 263 -24.60 -2.14 2.40
N GLY A 264 -23.47 -2.56 2.97
CA GLY A 264 -23.22 -3.90 3.49
C GLY A 264 -23.13 -4.97 2.40
N GLY A 265 -22.98 -4.57 1.14
CA GLY A 265 -23.01 -5.46 -0.02
C GLY A 265 -21.62 -5.87 -0.51
N THR A 266 -21.59 -6.99 -1.24
CA THR A 266 -20.46 -7.42 -2.06
C THR A 266 -20.90 -7.47 -3.52
N ALA A 267 -20.04 -7.03 -4.44
CA ALA A 267 -20.24 -7.20 -5.87
C ALA A 267 -18.94 -7.62 -6.56
N GLU A 268 -19.08 -8.27 -7.71
CA GLU A 268 -17.95 -8.64 -8.55
C GLU A 268 -18.13 -8.08 -9.96
N LEU A 269 -17.03 -7.65 -10.58
CA LEU A 269 -16.97 -7.27 -11.98
C LEU A 269 -15.80 -7.99 -12.65
N ASN A 270 -16.09 -8.71 -13.72
CA ASN A 270 -15.07 -9.30 -14.58
C ASN A 270 -14.96 -8.47 -15.87
N THR A 271 -13.76 -8.03 -16.20
CA THR A 271 -13.47 -7.27 -17.43
C THR A 271 -12.04 -7.50 -17.89
N THR A 272 -11.63 -6.83 -18.97
CA THR A 272 -10.25 -6.83 -19.46
C THR A 272 -9.67 -5.44 -19.42
N LEU A 273 -8.47 -5.30 -18.87
CA LEU A 273 -7.64 -4.10 -18.98
C LEU A 273 -6.69 -4.24 -20.17
N GLN A 274 -6.27 -3.13 -20.75
CA GLN A 274 -5.19 -3.12 -21.72
C GLN A 274 -3.88 -2.91 -20.97
N GLY A 275 -2.83 -3.64 -21.35
CA GLY A 275 -1.49 -3.33 -20.88
C GLY A 275 -0.97 -1.99 -21.42
N GLY A 276 0.23 -1.61 -21.01
CA GLY A 276 0.92 -0.40 -21.48
C GLY A 276 0.57 0.87 -20.72
N ALA A 277 -0.17 0.79 -19.60
CA ALA A 277 -0.57 1.93 -18.79
C ALA A 277 -0.57 1.60 -17.29
N ILE A 278 -0.53 2.64 -16.46
CA ILE A 278 -0.87 2.55 -15.04
C ILE A 278 -2.35 2.94 -14.88
N TYR A 279 -3.10 2.18 -14.11
CA TYR A 279 -4.50 2.45 -13.78
C TYR A 279 -4.62 2.90 -12.34
N VAL A 280 -5.23 4.06 -12.11
CA VAL A 280 -5.35 4.68 -10.78
C VAL A 280 -6.82 4.74 -10.40
N PRO A 281 -7.20 4.29 -9.19
CA PRO A 281 -8.57 4.36 -8.72
C PRO A 281 -8.98 5.78 -8.35
N PHE A 282 -10.28 6.03 -8.39
CA PHE A 282 -10.92 7.20 -7.81
C PHE A 282 -12.31 6.84 -7.29
N LEU A 283 -12.76 7.57 -6.27
CA LEU A 283 -14.09 7.47 -5.68
C LEU A 283 -14.94 8.67 -6.10
N VAL A 284 -16.21 8.42 -6.42
CA VAL A 284 -17.25 9.45 -6.48
C VAL A 284 -18.30 9.09 -5.42
N ALA A 285 -18.46 9.95 -4.42
CA ALA A 285 -19.38 9.72 -3.32
C ALA A 285 -20.69 10.51 -3.51
N ASP A 286 -21.82 9.79 -3.50
CA ASP A 286 -23.19 10.29 -3.66
C ASP A 286 -23.35 11.36 -4.76
N GLY A 287 -22.84 11.07 -5.96
CA GLY A 287 -22.73 12.08 -7.00
C GLY A 287 -22.52 11.55 -8.41
N GLY A 288 -22.28 12.48 -9.33
CA GLY A 288 -22.03 12.21 -10.74
C GLY A 288 -20.63 12.66 -11.18
N PHE A 289 -20.31 12.38 -12.44
CA PHE A 289 -19.02 12.72 -13.07
C PHE A 289 -18.96 14.18 -13.54
N ASP A 290 -19.14 15.13 -12.60
CA ASP A 290 -18.93 16.56 -12.82
C ASP A 290 -17.65 16.97 -12.08
N ALA A 291 -16.72 17.64 -12.76
CA ALA A 291 -15.47 18.07 -12.14
C ALA A 291 -15.65 19.12 -11.03
N ASN A 292 -16.83 19.74 -10.92
CA ASN A 292 -17.19 20.63 -9.81
C ASN A 292 -17.78 19.89 -8.60
N ASN A 293 -17.99 18.57 -8.70
CA ASN A 293 -18.44 17.76 -7.58
C ASN A 293 -17.32 17.73 -6.51
N PRO A 294 -17.58 18.22 -5.28
CA PRO A 294 -16.57 18.25 -4.22
C PRO A 294 -16.27 16.87 -3.62
N ASN A 295 -17.08 15.86 -3.95
CA ASN A 295 -17.01 14.50 -3.39
C ASN A 295 -16.40 13.53 -4.41
N ILE A 296 -15.28 13.92 -5.02
CA ILE A 296 -14.47 13.07 -5.88
C ILE A 296 -13.08 12.99 -5.28
N TYR A 297 -12.63 11.78 -4.98
CA TYR A 297 -11.38 11.55 -4.28
C TYR A 297 -10.49 10.58 -5.05
N PHE A 298 -9.19 10.82 -4.99
CA PHE A 298 -8.15 10.19 -5.78
C PHE A 298 -7.04 9.66 -4.87
N ALA A 299 -6.28 8.68 -5.37
CA ALA A 299 -5.04 8.23 -4.74
C ALA A 299 -4.00 9.37 -4.62
N PHE A 300 -3.88 10.21 -5.65
CA PHE A 300 -2.96 11.34 -5.59
C PHE A 300 -3.52 12.46 -4.72
N LEU A 301 -2.84 12.72 -3.62
CA LEU A 301 -3.18 13.78 -2.65
C LEU A 301 -3.39 15.14 -3.31
N GLY A 302 -2.55 15.49 -4.29
CA GLY A 302 -2.65 16.76 -5.01
C GLY A 302 -3.98 16.93 -5.76
N ALA A 303 -4.66 15.84 -6.12
CA ALA A 303 -5.96 15.89 -6.79
C ALA A 303 -7.15 16.03 -5.82
N ASN A 304 -6.95 15.85 -4.50
CA ASN A 304 -7.99 15.96 -3.50
C ASN A 304 -8.10 17.40 -2.99
N SER A 305 -9.27 18.02 -3.19
CA SER A 305 -9.48 19.45 -2.87
C SER A 305 -9.40 19.82 -1.38
N ASP A 306 -9.50 18.82 -0.50
CA ASP A 306 -9.33 18.96 0.94
C ASP A 306 -7.95 18.51 1.43
N GLY A 307 -7.08 18.03 0.53
CA GLY A 307 -5.73 17.57 0.84
C GLY A 307 -5.67 16.30 1.69
N VAL A 308 -6.77 15.57 1.82
CA VAL A 308 -6.83 14.33 2.60
C VAL A 308 -6.45 13.14 1.73
N ASP A 309 -5.79 12.17 2.37
CA ASP A 309 -5.49 10.87 1.78
C ASP A 309 -6.73 9.98 1.92
N HIS A 310 -7.51 9.87 0.84
CA HIS A 310 -8.79 9.17 0.81
C HIS A 310 -8.68 7.71 0.34
N VAL A 311 -7.51 7.26 -0.12
CA VAL A 311 -7.33 5.92 -0.69
C VAL A 311 -6.13 5.28 -0.04
N ARG A 312 -6.30 4.10 0.56
CA ARG A 312 -5.22 3.38 1.23
C ARG A 312 -4.89 2.08 0.52
N MET A 313 -3.60 1.77 0.41
CA MET A 313 -3.11 0.45 0.01
C MET A 313 -3.32 -0.55 1.15
N LEU A 314 -4.24 -1.51 1.02
CA LEU A 314 -4.52 -2.53 2.05
C LEU A 314 -3.78 -3.85 1.81
N GLY A 315 -2.93 -3.93 0.79
CA GLY A 315 -2.24 -5.14 0.36
C GLY A 315 -2.14 -5.19 -1.16
N ASP A 316 -1.51 -6.22 -1.72
CA ASP A 316 -1.34 -6.33 -3.17
C ASP A 316 -2.68 -6.25 -3.92
N ASN A 317 -2.84 -5.17 -4.71
CA ASN A 317 -4.06 -4.87 -5.46
C ASN A 317 -5.35 -4.74 -4.59
N ILE A 318 -5.22 -4.29 -3.34
CA ILE A 318 -6.36 -4.01 -2.45
C ILE A 318 -6.36 -2.54 -2.05
N PHE A 319 -7.46 -1.85 -2.32
CA PHE A 319 -7.63 -0.41 -2.06
C PHE A 319 -8.80 -0.18 -1.11
N GLY A 320 -8.59 0.54 -0.02
CA GLY A 320 -9.63 1.03 0.88
C GLY A 320 -9.92 2.51 0.63
N PHE A 321 -11.16 2.95 0.82
CA PHE A 321 -11.61 4.30 0.47
C PHE A 321 -12.40 4.96 1.60
N GLU A 322 -12.25 6.27 1.72
CA GLU A 322 -13.06 7.18 2.55
C GLU A 322 -13.94 8.08 1.68
N ASP A 323 -15.23 8.17 1.97
CA ASP A 323 -16.24 8.83 1.14
C ASP A 323 -16.65 10.25 1.60
N LEU A 324 -16.23 10.63 2.80
CA LEU A 324 -16.55 11.92 3.42
C LEU A 324 -15.40 12.90 3.38
N ARG A 325 -15.69 14.11 2.88
CA ARG A 325 -14.75 15.23 2.83
C ARG A 325 -14.13 15.50 4.20
N GLY A 326 -12.81 15.71 4.24
CA GLY A 326 -12.04 15.83 5.48
C GLY A 326 -11.63 14.48 6.09
N GLY A 327 -11.93 13.38 5.41
CA GLY A 327 -11.57 12.02 5.78
C GLY A 327 -12.53 11.37 6.79
N GLY A 328 -13.80 11.77 6.84
CA GLY A 328 -14.83 11.00 7.55
C GLY A 328 -14.49 10.53 8.96
N ASP A 329 -14.80 9.26 9.21
CA ASP A 329 -14.46 8.48 10.39
C ASP A 329 -13.15 7.70 10.25
N ARG A 330 -12.49 7.75 9.08
CA ARG A 330 -11.12 7.26 8.84
C ARG A 330 -10.95 5.76 9.04
N ASP A 331 -11.98 4.96 8.85
CA ASP A 331 -11.85 3.50 8.88
C ASP A 331 -11.62 2.87 7.50
N PHE A 332 -11.74 3.63 6.42
CA PHE A 332 -11.49 3.28 5.00
C PHE A 332 -12.26 2.05 4.51
N ASN A 333 -13.39 1.73 5.15
CA ASN A 333 -14.26 0.63 4.76
C ASN A 333 -15.45 1.07 3.87
N ASP A 334 -15.60 2.38 3.63
CA ASP A 334 -16.71 2.93 2.84
C ASP A 334 -16.81 2.26 1.48
N VAL A 335 -15.66 1.98 0.87
CA VAL A 335 -15.50 0.99 -0.20
C VAL A 335 -14.17 0.26 -0.02
N ILE A 336 -14.14 -1.04 -0.27
CA ILE A 336 -12.90 -1.78 -0.50
C ILE A 336 -12.96 -2.42 -1.88
N VAL A 337 -11.90 -2.27 -2.66
CA VAL A 337 -11.74 -2.89 -3.98
C VAL A 337 -10.51 -3.78 -3.98
N LYS A 338 -10.72 -5.08 -4.20
CA LYS A 338 -9.66 -6.05 -4.48
C LYS A 338 -9.64 -6.40 -5.96
N VAL A 339 -8.47 -6.49 -6.57
CA VAL A 339 -8.32 -6.80 -8.00
C VAL A 339 -7.44 -8.02 -8.21
N ASN A 340 -8.03 -9.08 -8.77
CA ASN A 340 -7.28 -10.26 -9.22
C ASN A 340 -6.96 -10.10 -10.71
N LEU A 341 -5.67 -10.07 -11.04
CA LEU A 341 -5.18 -9.84 -12.40
C LEU A 341 -4.52 -11.10 -12.96
N THR A 342 -4.88 -11.47 -14.19
CA THR A 342 -4.23 -12.59 -14.91
C THR A 342 -3.96 -12.20 -16.37
N PRO A 343 -2.78 -12.50 -16.93
CA PRO A 343 -2.49 -12.21 -18.33
C PRO A 343 -3.44 -12.99 -19.25
N VAL A 344 -3.89 -12.36 -20.34
CA VAL A 344 -4.57 -13.08 -21.42
C VAL A 344 -3.49 -13.75 -22.28
N VAL A 345 -3.45 -15.08 -22.25
CA VAL A 345 -2.58 -15.91 -23.09
C VAL A 345 -3.20 -16.13 -24.47
#